data_AF-A0A8S3X1V1-F1
#
_entry.id   AF-A0A8S3X1V1-F1
#
_cell.length_a   1.000
_cell.length_b   1.000
_cell.length_c   1.000
_cell.angle_alpha   90.00
_cell.angle_beta   90.00
_cell.angle_gamma   90.00
#
_symmetry.space_group_name_H-M   'P 1'
#
loop_
_entity.id
_entity.type
_entity.pdbx_description
1 polymer ?
#
loop_
_entity_poly.entity_id
_entity_poly.type
_entity_poly.pdbx_seq_one_letter_code
_entity_poly.pdbx_strand_id
1 'polypeptide(L)'
;MQYSEAEYPFFSSKSSRLLSFENWPLVMRQKPEDLAEAGFFYTGHADRTKCFHCVGGLKDREIDDDPWQQHVQWFSQCAYVKFKLEQSFVLD
;
A
#
# COMPACT_ATOMS: atom_id res chain seq x y z
N MET A 1 7.48 20.85 -1.15
CA MET A 1 6.78 20.27 -2.33
C MET A 1 5.34 19.99 -1.91
N GLN A 2 4.35 20.47 -2.65
CA GLN A 2 2.94 20.27 -2.31
C GLN A 2 2.57 18.86 -2.78
N TYR A 3 2.50 17.92 -1.85
CA TYR A 3 2.00 16.58 -2.14
C TYR A 3 0.52 16.69 -2.54
N SER A 4 0.10 15.92 -3.56
CA SER A 4 -1.31 15.85 -3.92
C SER A 4 -2.10 15.20 -2.78
N GLU A 5 -3.41 15.44 -2.73
CA GLU A 5 -4.27 14.80 -1.73
C GLU A 5 -4.38 13.29 -1.97
N ALA A 6 -4.68 12.54 -0.91
CA ALA A 6 -4.93 11.12 -1.02
C ALA A 6 -6.32 10.86 -1.63
N GLU A 7 -6.39 9.97 -2.62
CA GLU A 7 -7.68 9.62 -3.27
C GLU A 7 -8.67 8.97 -2.30
N TYR A 8 -8.17 8.19 -1.34
CA TYR A 8 -8.98 7.55 -0.30
C TYR A 8 -8.57 8.06 1.10
N PRO A 9 -9.05 9.25 1.52
CA PRO A 9 -8.65 9.86 2.79
C PRO A 9 -8.93 8.99 4.02
N PHE A 10 -10.01 8.19 4.00
CA PHE A 10 -10.34 7.25 5.07
C PHE A 10 -9.20 6.23 5.35
N PHE A 11 -8.44 5.88 4.32
CA PHE A 11 -7.33 4.93 4.38
C PHE A 11 -5.95 5.61 4.57
N SER A 12 -5.92 6.88 4.98
CA SER A 12 -4.64 7.61 5.20
C SER A 12 -3.83 7.05 6.36
N SER A 13 -4.49 6.56 7.42
CA SER A 13 -3.80 5.92 8.54
C SER A 13 -3.46 4.46 8.24
N LYS A 14 -2.32 3.98 8.73
CA LYS A 14 -1.99 2.54 8.65
C LYS A 14 -3.05 1.68 9.31
N SER A 15 -3.57 2.10 10.47
CA SER A 15 -4.59 1.36 11.22
C SER A 15 -5.88 1.17 10.42
N SER A 16 -6.39 2.21 9.74
CA SER A 16 -7.58 2.07 8.91
C SER A 16 -7.35 1.19 7.69
N ARG A 17 -6.14 1.18 7.12
CA ARG A 17 -5.77 0.20 6.09
C ARG A 17 -5.74 -1.21 6.64
N LEU A 18 -5.13 -1.44 7.80
CA LEU A 18 -5.08 -2.77 8.42
C LEU A 18 -6.48 -3.32 8.70
N LEU A 19 -7.39 -2.48 9.22
CA LEU A 19 -8.78 -2.86 9.48
C LEU A 19 -9.52 -3.31 8.21
N SER A 20 -9.15 -2.82 7.03
CA SER A 20 -9.78 -3.27 5.77
C SER A 20 -9.52 -4.75 5.47
N PHE A 21 -8.49 -5.36 6.05
CA PHE A 21 -8.10 -6.76 5.83
C PHE A 21 -8.81 -7.75 6.76
N GLU A 22 -9.86 -7.36 7.49
CA GLU A 22 -10.60 -8.23 8.40
C GLU A 22 -11.03 -9.56 7.75
N ASN A 23 -11.39 -9.53 6.46
CA ASN A 23 -11.78 -10.71 5.68
C ASN A 23 -10.76 -11.06 4.58
N TRP A 24 -9.47 -10.82 4.82
CA TRP A 24 -8.41 -11.19 3.88
C TRP A 24 -8.34 -12.71 3.71
N PRO A 25 -8.32 -13.25 2.48
CA PRO A 25 -8.39 -14.70 2.28
C PRO A 25 -7.17 -15.41 2.89
N LEU A 26 -7.42 -16.43 3.72
CA LEU A 26 -6.37 -17.19 4.43
C LEU A 26 -5.36 -17.90 3.50
N VAL A 27 -5.73 -18.11 2.24
CA VAL A 27 -4.86 -18.71 1.22
C VAL A 27 -3.77 -17.74 0.73
N MET A 28 -3.92 -16.44 1.00
CA MET A 28 -2.94 -15.43 0.63
C MET A 28 -1.76 -15.48 1.60
N ARG A 29 -0.54 -15.48 1.06
CA ARG A 29 0.68 -15.50 1.88
C ARG A 29 1.10 -14.12 2.36
N GLN A 30 0.68 -13.07 1.66
CA GLN A 30 1.02 -11.69 2.01
C GLN A 30 0.34 -11.32 3.32
N LYS A 31 1.14 -10.73 4.22
CA LYS A 31 0.65 -10.27 5.52
C LYS A 31 -0.08 -8.93 5.33
N PRO A 32 -1.29 -8.77 5.89
CA PRO A 32 -2.00 -7.49 5.93
C PRO A 32 -1.14 -6.33 6.44
N GLU A 33 -0.24 -6.59 7.39
CA GLU A 33 0.65 -5.59 7.97
C GLU A 33 1.62 -5.00 6.95
N ASP A 34 2.21 -5.85 6.11
CA ASP A 34 3.18 -5.43 5.08
C ASP A 34 2.48 -4.66 3.96
N LEU A 35 1.28 -5.11 3.57
CA LEU A 35 0.43 -4.41 2.60
C LEU A 35 0.00 -3.04 3.12
N ALA A 36 -0.48 -2.96 4.37
CA ALA A 36 -0.91 -1.72 4.99
C ALA A 36 0.27 -0.76 5.20
N GLU A 37 1.45 -1.25 5.59
CA GLU A 37 2.67 -0.45 5.69
C GLU A 37 3.08 0.13 4.33
N ALA A 38 2.98 -0.66 3.26
CA ALA A 38 3.24 -0.21 1.91
C ALA A 38 2.17 0.76 1.35
N GLY A 39 1.12 1.06 2.10
CA GLY A 39 0.08 2.02 1.71
C GLY A 39 -1.15 1.40 1.04
N PHE A 40 -1.28 0.07 1.04
CA PHE A 40 -2.40 -0.63 0.43
C PHE A 40 -3.52 -0.92 1.43
N PHE A 41 -4.77 -0.83 0.96
CA PHE A 41 -5.96 -1.33 1.65
C PHE A 41 -6.62 -2.43 0.81
N TYR A 42 -7.35 -3.33 1.48
CA TYR A 42 -8.12 -4.38 0.82
C TYR A 42 -9.44 -3.83 0.28
N THR A 43 -9.78 -4.21 -0.95
CA THR A 43 -11.03 -3.79 -1.60
C THR A 43 -12.24 -4.63 -1.19
N GLY A 44 -12.05 -5.70 -0.39
CA GLY A 44 -13.10 -6.65 -0.03
C GLY A 44 -13.38 -7.72 -1.10
N HIS A 45 -12.62 -7.73 -2.20
CA HIS A 45 -12.84 -8.67 -3.29
C HIS A 45 -11.55 -9.40 -3.70
N ALA A 46 -11.57 -10.73 -3.60
CA ALA A 46 -10.47 -11.63 -3.96
C ALA A 46 -9.14 -11.21 -3.29
N ASP A 47 -8.07 -11.03 -4.06
CA ASP A 47 -6.75 -10.59 -3.63
C ASP A 47 -6.50 -9.09 -3.89
N ARG A 48 -7.54 -8.34 -4.26
CA ARG A 48 -7.38 -6.99 -4.80
C ARG A 48 -7.12 -5.97 -3.70
N THR A 49 -5.97 -5.32 -3.81
CA THR A 49 -5.55 -4.22 -2.94
C THR A 49 -5.33 -2.95 -3.74
N LYS A 50 -5.56 -1.78 -3.14
CA LYS A 50 -5.28 -0.47 -3.75
C LYS A 50 -4.49 0.42 -2.82
N CYS A 51 -3.60 1.25 -3.37
CA CYS A 51 -2.98 2.30 -2.60
C CYS A 51 -4.03 3.37 -2.26
N PHE A 52 -4.05 3.82 -1.00
CA PHE A 52 -4.96 4.90 -0.57
C PHE A 52 -4.69 6.24 -1.29
N HIS A 53 -3.48 6.43 -1.79
CA HIS A 53 -3.05 7.72 -2.31
C HIS A 53 -3.05 7.77 -3.84
N CYS A 54 -2.40 6.83 -4.52
CA CYS A 54 -2.27 6.84 -5.98
C CYS A 54 -3.27 5.95 -6.70
N VAL A 55 -4.14 5.22 -5.96
CA VAL A 55 -5.12 4.25 -6.50
C VAL A 55 -4.48 3.05 -7.19
N GLY A 56 -3.15 3.02 -7.31
CA GLY A 56 -2.38 1.92 -7.88
C GLY A 56 -2.76 0.61 -7.21
N GLY A 57 -3.21 -0.33 -8.03
CA GLY A 57 -3.48 -1.70 -7.63
C GLY A 57 -2.34 -2.59 -8.12
N LEU A 58 -1.94 -3.53 -7.28
CA LEU A 58 -0.99 -4.56 -7.69
C LEU A 58 -1.79 -5.79 -8.12
N LYS A 59 -1.46 -6.32 -9.30
CA LYS A 59 -2.12 -7.47 -9.95
C LYS A 59 -1.06 -8.53 -10.21
N ASP A 60 -1.46 -9.80 -10.23
CA ASP A 60 -0.62 -10.93 -10.63
C ASP A 60 0.71 -11.02 -9.82
N ARG A 61 0.66 -10.64 -8.54
CA ARG A 61 1.85 -10.66 -7.66
C ARG A 61 2.36 -12.09 -7.51
N GLU A 62 3.68 -12.25 -7.59
CA GLU A 62 4.32 -13.50 -7.16
C GLU A 62 4.21 -13.62 -5.64
N ILE A 63 4.27 -14.87 -5.15
CA ILE A 63 4.07 -15.20 -3.73
C ILE A 63 5.07 -14.47 -2.82
N ASP A 64 6.27 -14.18 -3.34
CA ASP A 64 7.39 -13.63 -2.58
C ASP A 64 7.65 -12.13 -2.86
N ASP A 65 6.75 -11.48 -3.60
CA ASP A 65 6.89 -10.05 -3.91
C ASP A 65 6.69 -9.17 -2.66
N ASP A 66 7.68 -8.34 -2.34
CA ASP A 66 7.57 -7.33 -1.28
C ASP A 66 6.62 -6.19 -1.71
N PRO A 67 5.53 -5.92 -0.97
CA PRO A 67 4.55 -4.91 -1.35
C PRO A 67 5.12 -3.51 -1.51
N TRP A 68 6.12 -3.14 -0.69
CA TRP A 68 6.72 -1.82 -0.73
C TRP A 68 7.61 -1.66 -1.97
N GLN A 69 8.46 -2.64 -2.27
CA GLN A 69 9.28 -2.66 -3.48
C GLN A 69 8.41 -2.58 -4.73
N GLN A 70 7.34 -3.37 -4.80
CA GLN A 70 6.38 -3.31 -5.90
C GLN A 70 5.73 -1.92 -6.02
N HIS A 71 5.40 -1.27 -4.90
CA HIS A 71 4.83 0.07 -4.91
C HIS A 71 5.83 1.11 -5.46
N VAL A 72 7.09 1.03 -5.01
CA VAL A 72 8.18 1.89 -5.48
C VAL A 72 8.44 1.68 -6.97
N GLN A 73 8.50 0.42 -7.41
CA GLN A 73 8.81 0.05 -8.80
C GLN A 73 7.73 0.52 -9.77
N TRP A 74 6.46 0.24 -9.49
CA TRP A 74 5.37 0.46 -10.45
C TRP A 74 4.67 1.81 -10.29
N PHE A 75 4.73 2.43 -9.11
CA PHE A 75 4.07 3.71 -8.84
C PHE A 75 5.01 4.72 -8.16
N SER A 76 6.24 4.84 -8.67
CA SER A 76 7.27 5.80 -8.19
C SER A 76 6.81 7.26 -8.12
N GLN A 77 5.76 7.64 -8.86
CA GLN A 77 5.17 8.98 -8.81
C GLN A 77 4.16 9.19 -7.67
N CYS A 78 3.78 8.13 -6.96
CA CYS A 78 2.90 8.20 -5.79
C CYS A 78 3.51 9.11 -4.72
N ALA A 79 2.75 10.12 -4.28
CA ALA A 79 3.21 11.06 -3.25
C ALA A 79 3.50 10.36 -1.90
N TYR A 80 2.75 9.31 -1.55
CA TYR A 80 3.04 8.49 -0.38
C TYR A 80 4.40 7.77 -0.51
N VAL A 81 4.72 7.24 -1.70
CA VAL A 81 6.02 6.60 -1.95
C VAL A 81 7.16 7.61 -1.79
N LYS A 82 7.04 8.78 -2.43
CA LYS A 82 8.05 9.85 -2.34
C LYS A 82 8.27 10.29 -0.90
N PHE A 83 7.19 10.53 -0.15
CA PHE A 83 7.26 10.90 1.26
C PHE A 83 7.98 9.85 2.11
N LYS A 84 7.64 8.57 1.95
CA LYS A 84 8.26 7.47 2.71
C LYS A 84 9.74 7.31 2.37
N LEU A 85 10.12 7.42 1.09
CA LEU A 85 11.52 7.39 0.68
C LEU A 85 12.31 8.57 1.28
N GLU A 86 11.78 9.79 1.24
CA GLU A 86 12.40 10.96 1.88
C GLU A 86 12.61 10.73 3.38
N GLN A 87 11.64 10.15 4.08
CA GLN A 87 11.79 9.81 5.50
C GLN A 87 12.87 8.73 5.74
N SER A 88 13.03 7.77 4.84
CA SER A 88 14.09 6.76 4.94
C SER A 88 15.48 7.38 4.84
N PHE A 89 15.70 8.32 3.92
CA PHE A 89 16.99 9.00 3.74
C PHE A 89 17.38 9.95 4.89
N VAL A 90 16.41 10.34 5.72
CA VAL A 90 16.66 11.22 6.88
C VAL A 90 17.02 10.42 8.14
N LEU A 91 16.79 9.10 8.12
CA LEU A 91 17.02 8.21 9.27
C LEU A 91 18.33 7.40 9.16
N ASP A 92 19.09 7.56 8.09
CA ASP A 92 20.43 7.00 7.86
C ASP A 92 21.55 8.02 8.14
#